data_AF-A0A7L1H2C3-F1
#
_entry.id   AF-A0A7L1H2C3-F1
#
_cell.length_a   1.000
_cell.length_b   1.000
_cell.length_c   1.000
_cell.angle_alpha   90.00
_cell.angle_beta   90.00
_cell.angle_gamma   90.00
#
_symmetry.space_group_name_H-M   'P 1'
#
loop_
_entity.id
_entity.type
_entity.pdbx_description
1 polymer ?
#
loop_
_entity_poly.entity_id
_entity_poly.type
_entity_poly.pdbx_seq_one_letter_code
_entity_poly.pdbx_strand_id
1 'polypeptide(L)'
;LQLDFWLEPRGPGYPIDVRVPFPSLQPLKAHLEANDISYSIMIEDVQALVDHEQMEMRRSRRGMPMSTSTFDYSAYHTLDEV
;
A
#
# COMPACT_ATOMS: atom_id res chain seq x y z
N LEU A 1 -16.10 -10.58 -1.39
CA LEU A 1 -15.18 -9.50 -1.82
C LEU A 1 -14.62 -8.88 -0.54
N GLN A 2 -13.38 -9.20 -0.15
CA GLN A 2 -12.74 -8.63 1.05
C GLN A 2 -11.98 -7.36 0.63
N LEU A 3 -12.72 -6.30 0.34
CA LEU A 3 -12.15 -5.05 -0.17
C LEU A 3 -11.60 -4.20 0.98
N ASP A 4 -10.53 -3.47 0.70
CA ASP A 4 -9.82 -2.67 1.69
C ASP A 4 -9.69 -1.24 1.15
N PHE A 5 -10.40 -0.30 1.76
CA PHE A 5 -10.51 1.07 1.28
C PHE A 5 -9.37 1.91 1.85
N TRP A 6 -8.45 2.32 0.98
CA TRP A 6 -7.34 3.21 1.32
C TRP A 6 -7.77 4.67 1.34
N LEU A 7 -8.73 5.01 0.48
CA LEU A 7 -9.38 6.30 0.47
C LEU A 7 -10.90 6.11 0.48
N GLU A 8 -11.51 6.44 1.62
CA GLU A 8 -12.93 6.24 1.84
C GLU A 8 -13.82 7.16 0.97
N PRO A 9 -15.07 6.75 0.69
CA PRO A 9 -16.04 7.58 0.00
C PRO A 9 -16.34 8.87 0.78
N ARG A 10 -16.10 10.02 0.14
CA ARG A 10 -16.34 11.35 0.75
C ARG A 10 -17.56 12.09 0.17
N GLY A 11 -18.08 11.60 -0.95
CA GLY A 11 -19.23 12.18 -1.64
C GLY A 11 -19.07 12.09 -3.17
N PRO A 12 -20.09 12.50 -3.94
CA PRO A 12 -20.02 12.49 -5.40
C PRO A 12 -18.87 13.34 -5.93
N GLY A 13 -18.18 12.85 -6.96
CA GLY A 13 -17.05 13.55 -7.60
C GLY A 13 -15.70 13.43 -6.90
N TYR A 14 -15.64 12.84 -5.69
CA TYR A 14 -14.38 12.51 -5.04
C TYR A 14 -13.92 11.09 -5.41
N PRO A 15 -12.61 10.86 -5.62
CA PRO A 15 -12.10 9.53 -5.90
C PRO A 15 -12.20 8.61 -4.68
N ILE A 16 -12.20 7.31 -4.95
CA ILE A 16 -12.15 6.23 -3.98
C ILE A 16 -10.98 5.34 -4.38
N ASP A 17 -10.10 5.04 -3.41
CA ASP A 17 -8.96 4.15 -3.62
C ASP A 17 -9.21 2.87 -2.83
N VAL A 18 -9.15 1.73 -3.51
CA VAL A 18 -9.44 0.43 -2.91
C VAL A 18 -8.39 -0.59 -3.32
N ARG A 19 -7.81 -1.27 -2.32
CA ARG A 19 -7.02 -2.47 -2.53
C ARG A 19 -7.93 -3.66 -2.69
N VAL A 20 -7.71 -4.38 -3.79
CA VAL A 20 -8.56 -5.51 -4.20
C VAL A 20 -7.73 -6.79 -4.11
N PRO A 21 -8.12 -7.78 -3.28
CA PRO A 21 -7.46 -9.08 -3.29
C PRO A 21 -7.57 -9.73 -4.67
N PHE A 22 -6.51 -10.41 -5.11
CA PHE A 22 -6.45 -11.03 -6.44
C PHE A 22 -7.68 -11.89 -6.81
N PRO A 23 -8.23 -12.74 -5.91
CA PRO A 23 -9.43 -13.53 -6.22
C PRO A 23 -10.70 -12.69 -6.47
N SER A 24 -10.72 -11.43 -6.01
CA SER A 24 -11.83 -10.50 -6.14
C SER A 24 -11.69 -9.54 -7.33
N LEU A 25 -10.56 -9.57 -8.05
CA LEU A 25 -10.27 -8.59 -9.11
C LEU A 25 -11.25 -8.67 -10.28
N GLN A 26 -11.46 -9.86 -10.84
CA GLN A 26 -12.34 -10.04 -11.99
C GLN A 26 -13.82 -9.74 -11.68
N PRO A 27 -14.39 -10.26 -10.57
CA PRO A 27 -15.76 -9.91 -10.18
C PRO A 27 -15.97 -8.41 -9.95
N LEU A 28 -14.99 -7.72 -9.36
CA LEU A 28 -15.10 -6.27 -9.12
C LEU A 28 -15.04 -5.48 -10.43
N LYS A 29 -14.10 -5.79 -11.33
CA LYS A 29 -14.01 -5.13 -12.64
C LYS A 29 -15.31 -5.28 -13.43
N ALA A 30 -15.83 -6.50 -13.51
CA ALA A 30 -17.11 -6.76 -14.17
C ALA A 30 -18.27 -5.96 -13.54
N HIS A 31 -18.28 -5.82 -12.20
CA HIS A 31 -19.27 -5.00 -11.51
C HIS A 31 -19.13 -3.51 -11.84
N LEU A 32 -17.92 -2.96 -11.86
CA LEU A 32 -17.68 -1.55 -12.19
C LEU A 32 -18.09 -1.25 -13.63
N GLU A 33 -17.72 -2.12 -14.58
CA GLU A 33 -18.05 -2.00 -16.00
C GLU A 33 -19.57 -2.09 -16.24
N ALA A 34 -20.25 -3.03 -15.58
CA ALA A 34 -21.71 -3.18 -15.69
C ALA A 34 -22.49 -1.97 -15.13
N ASN A 35 -21.87 -1.16 -14.27
CA ASN A 35 -22.48 0.03 -13.68
C ASN A 35 -21.92 1.34 -14.25
N ASP A 36 -21.15 1.29 -15.36
CA ASP A 36 -20.51 2.45 -16.01
C ASP A 36 -19.62 3.27 -15.04
N ILE A 37 -19.01 2.60 -14.08
CA ILE A 37 -18.09 3.21 -13.12
C ILE A 37 -16.69 3.17 -13.71
N SER A 38 -16.19 4.34 -14.11
CA SER A 38 -14.81 4.50 -14.58
C SER A 38 -13.81 4.20 -13.47
N TYR A 39 -12.73 3.50 -13.80
CA TYR A 39 -11.65 3.18 -12.87
C TYR A 39 -10.29 3.20 -13.58
N SER A 40 -9.22 3.33 -12.79
CA SER A 40 -7.83 3.19 -13.23
C SER A 40 -7.05 2.34 -12.23
N ILE A 41 -6.05 1.62 -12.71
CA ILE A 41 -5.15 0.83 -11.86
C ILE A 41 -3.98 1.73 -11.46
N MET A 42 -3.93 2.16 -10.19
CA MET A 42 -2.83 2.98 -9.67
C MET A 42 -1.62 2.12 -9.28
N ILE A 43 -1.86 0.94 -8.72
CA ILE A 43 -0.84 -0.02 -8.30
C ILE A 43 -1.25 -1.39 -8.83
N GLU A 44 -0.43 -1.95 -9.70
CA GLU A 44 -0.69 -3.26 -10.32
C GLU A 44 -0.51 -4.41 -9.31
N ASP A 45 0.57 -4.35 -8.51
CA ASP A 45 0.91 -5.35 -7.52
C ASP A 45 1.41 -4.68 -6.23
N VAL A 46 0.59 -4.76 -5.18
CA VAL A 46 0.95 -4.26 -3.85
C VAL A 46 2.07 -5.09 -3.22
N GLN A 47 2.14 -6.39 -3.52
CA GLN A 47 3.18 -7.27 -2.95
C GLN A 47 4.56 -6.87 -3.45
N ALA A 48 4.69 -6.49 -4.72
CA ALA A 48 5.96 -6.02 -5.29
C ALA A 48 6.49 -4.76 -4.58
N LEU A 49 5.61 -3.83 -4.18
CA LEU A 49 5.98 -2.65 -3.40
C LEU A 49 6.41 -3.01 -1.98
N VAL A 50 5.67 -3.91 -1.33
CA VAL A 50 6.01 -4.41 0.03
C VAL A 50 7.35 -5.14 0.02
N ASP A 51 7.63 -5.96 -1.00
CA ASP A 51 8.89 -6.68 -1.12
C ASP A 51 10.07 -5.72 -1.32
N HIS A 52 9.88 -4.65 -2.09
CA HIS A 52 10.87 -3.60 -2.27
C HIS A 52 11.15 -2.85 -0.95
N GLU A 53 10.09 -2.44 -0.24
CA GLU A 53 10.22 -1.78 1.08
C GLU A 53 10.99 -2.67 2.07
N GLN A 54 10.64 -3.96 2.17
CA GLN A 54 11.35 -4.90 3.04
C GLN A 54 12.82 -5.09 2.65
N MET A 55 13.13 -5.06 1.36
CA MET A 55 14.52 -5.15 0.89
C MET A 55 15.33 -3.94 1.35
N GLU A 56 14.78 -2.73 1.24
CA GLU A 56 15.44 -1.50 1.67
C GLU A 56 15.61 -1.46 3.19
N MET A 57 14.61 -1.86 3.98
CA MET A 57 14.74 -1.99 5.44
C MET A 57 15.86 -2.96 5.85
N ARG A 58 16.01 -4.09 5.14
CA ARG A 58 17.12 -5.03 5.40
C ARG A 58 18.48 -4.44 5.06
N ARG A 59 18.56 -3.52 4.10
CA ARG A 59 19.79 -2.82 3.70
C ARG A 59 20.16 -1.72 4.70
N SER A 60 19.19 -0.99 5.24
CA SER A 60 19.40 0.09 6.21
C SER A 60 19.72 -0.43 7.62
N ARG A 61 19.37 -1.68 7.96
CA ARG A 61 19.62 -2.36 9.24
C ARG A 61 21.09 -2.62 9.63
N ARG A 62 22.03 -1.79 9.19
CA ARG A 62 23.46 -1.91 9.53
C ARG A 62 23.73 -1.36 10.93
N GLY A 63 23.43 -2.19 11.93
CA GLY A 63 23.71 -1.91 13.34
C GLY A 63 22.59 -1.16 14.04
N MET A 64 22.41 -1.41 15.35
CA MET A 64 21.48 -0.62 16.15
C MET A 64 22.02 0.81 16.30
N PRO A 65 21.23 1.85 16.03
CA PRO A 65 21.63 3.21 16.31
C PRO A 65 21.82 3.38 17.82
N MET A 66 23.06 3.67 18.23
CA MET A 66 23.44 3.82 19.64
C MET A 66 23.05 5.19 20.21
N SER A 67 22.67 6.13 19.35
CA SER A 67 22.19 7.47 19.72
C SER A 67 21.30 8.07 18.62
N THR A 68 20.54 9.10 19.00
CA THR A 68 19.71 9.91 18.07
C THR A 68 20.53 10.61 16.99
N SER A 69 21.81 10.90 17.25
CA SER A 69 22.70 11.51 16.26
C SER A 69 23.13 10.55 15.14
N THR A 70 23.03 9.24 15.34
CA THR A 70 23.37 8.20 14.35
C THR A 70 22.16 7.47 13.78
N PHE A 71 20.96 7.85 14.22
CA PHE A 71 19.71 7.24 13.77
C PHE A 71 19.37 7.70 12.36
N ASP A 72 18.98 6.77 11.48
CA ASP A 72 18.63 7.07 10.10
C ASP A 72 17.14 7.40 9.96
N TYR A 73 16.79 8.67 10.11
CA TYR A 73 15.41 9.13 9.97
C TYR A 73 14.85 9.05 8.52
N SER A 74 15.67 8.64 7.55
CA SER A 74 15.22 8.45 6.16
C SER A 74 14.76 7.02 5.86
N ALA A 75 14.90 6.10 6.82
CA ALA A 75 14.52 4.70 6.68
C ALA A 75 13.33 4.33 7.59
N TYR A 76 12.62 3.27 7.22
CA TYR A 76 11.66 2.62 8.10
C TYR A 76 12.36 1.75 9.15
N HIS A 77 11.81 1.76 10.36
CA HIS A 77 12.35 1.07 11.52
C HIS A 77 11.29 0.17 12.17
N THR A 78 11.74 -0.91 12.82
CA THR A 78 10.85 -1.74 13.63
C THR A 78 10.53 -1.09 14.96
N LEU A 79 9.46 -1.53 15.62
CA LEU A 79 9.08 -1.00 16.93
C LEU A 79 10.19 -1.12 17.98
N ASP A 80 10.97 -2.21 17.97
CA ASP A 80 12.10 -2.39 18.90
C ASP A 80 13.27 -1.43 18.63
N GLU A 81 13.33 -0.81 17.44
CA GLU A 81 14.37 0.16 17.07
C GLU A 81 13.99 1.60 17.47
N VAL A 82 12.75 1.84 17.94
CA VAL A 82 12.18 3.17 18.24
C VAL A 82 11.89 3.35 19.73
#